data_AF-A0A971J5R3-F1
#
_entry.id   AF-A0A971J5R3-F1
#
_cell.length_a   1.000
_cell.length_b   1.000
_cell.length_c   1.000
_cell.angle_alpha   90.00
_cell.angle_beta   90.00
_cell.angle_gamma   90.00
#
_symmetry.space_group_name_H-M   'P 1'
#
loop_
_entity.id
_entity.type
_entity.pdbx_description
1 polymer ?
#
loop_
_entity_poly.entity_id
_entity_poly.type
_entity_poly.pdbx_seq_one_letter_code
_entity_poly.pdbx_strand_id
1 'polypeptide(L)'
;PEMHREISRWLNEFKCKPEYLIIMLELCFERNIYDPREITAIARGLHEYAVGNLSGMEQYFRSVVDKPGHFPSRKHEFALEMMEFGSYTGIDMQAEARRKTYEKWRYEWRFSHEMIMKAGEIMCQRTKSGGMEYVERVLANWLAKGISTVAEAEQDTSEFKKRSQRAGSRLNILNRSSGDKAGMEIFVAPHVLEELKTKA
;
A
#
# COMPACT_ATOMS: atom_id res chain seq x y z
N PRO A 1 10.00 -14.73 -26.87
CA PRO A 1 11.06 -14.52 -27.88
C PRO A 1 12.40 -14.59 -27.16
N GLU A 2 13.44 -15.11 -27.78
CA GLU A 2 14.75 -15.12 -27.14
C GLU A 2 15.44 -13.76 -27.32
N MET A 3 16.08 -13.27 -26.25
CA MET A 3 16.66 -11.93 -26.19
C MET A 3 17.71 -11.69 -27.29
N HIS A 4 18.53 -12.70 -27.62
CA HIS A 4 19.56 -12.59 -28.66
C HIS A 4 18.97 -12.26 -30.05
N ARG A 5 17.78 -12.78 -30.35
CA ARG A 5 17.09 -12.56 -31.62
C ARG A 5 16.52 -11.15 -31.69
N GLU A 6 15.95 -10.67 -30.60
CA GLU A 6 15.44 -9.30 -30.51
C GLU A 6 16.59 -8.28 -30.56
N ILE A 7 17.72 -8.55 -29.90
CA ILE A 7 18.94 -7.71 -30.00
C ILE A 7 19.39 -7.57 -31.46
N SER A 8 19.47 -8.68 -32.19
CA SER A 8 19.82 -8.67 -33.61
C SER A 8 18.84 -7.84 -34.42
N ARG A 9 17.55 -7.92 -34.10
CA ARG A 9 16.50 -7.13 -34.72
C ARG A 9 16.67 -5.62 -34.44
N TRP A 10 16.93 -5.23 -33.20
CA TRP A 10 17.07 -3.82 -32.83
C TRP A 10 18.30 -3.15 -33.46
N LEU A 11 19.41 -3.87 -33.56
CA LEU A 11 20.62 -3.39 -34.23
C LEU A 11 20.40 -3.20 -35.74
N ASN A 12 19.72 -4.16 -36.38
CA ASN A 12 19.61 -4.21 -37.84
C ASN A 12 18.41 -3.42 -38.39
N GLU A 13 17.22 -3.62 -37.83
CA GLU A 13 15.96 -3.00 -38.29
C GLU A 13 15.81 -1.58 -37.74
N PHE A 14 15.97 -1.40 -36.42
CA PHE A 14 15.77 -0.08 -35.78
C PHE A 14 17.02 0.81 -35.85
N LYS A 15 18.10 0.32 -36.48
CA LYS A 15 19.40 1.00 -36.58
C LYS A 15 19.90 1.52 -35.22
N CYS A 16 19.56 0.81 -34.14
CA CYS A 16 20.00 1.18 -32.81
C CYS A 16 21.50 0.96 -32.72
N LYS A 17 22.28 2.00 -32.36
CA LYS A 17 23.73 1.82 -32.20
C LYS A 17 24.02 0.98 -30.95
N PRO A 18 25.06 0.13 -30.96
CA PRO A 18 25.37 -0.73 -29.82
C PRO A 18 25.51 0.02 -28.48
N GLU A 19 26.05 1.23 -28.50
CA GLU A 19 26.24 2.05 -27.30
C GLU A 19 24.89 2.47 -26.69
N TYR A 20 23.94 2.86 -27.54
CA TYR A 20 22.58 3.19 -27.12
C TYR A 20 21.78 1.97 -26.68
N LEU A 21 22.03 0.82 -27.30
CA LEU A 21 21.41 -0.44 -26.92
C LEU A 21 21.80 -0.84 -25.49
N ILE A 22 23.08 -0.73 -25.15
CA ILE A 22 23.58 -1.06 -23.80
C ILE A 22 22.93 -0.15 -22.77
N ILE A 23 22.92 1.16 -23.00
CA ILE A 23 22.27 2.15 -22.12
C ILE A 23 20.78 1.84 -21.96
N MET A 24 20.07 1.55 -23.05
CA MET A 24 18.66 1.21 -23.01
C MET A 24 18.40 -0.06 -22.18
N LEU A 25 19.24 -1.10 -22.35
CA LEU A 25 19.12 -2.35 -21.59
C LEU A 25 19.41 -2.14 -20.11
N GLU A 26 20.44 -1.36 -19.79
CA GLU A 26 20.76 -0.97 -18.41
C GLU A 26 19.56 -0.27 -17.75
N LEU A 27 18.99 0.74 -18.42
CA LEU A 27 17.79 1.44 -17.94
C LEU A 27 16.58 0.51 -17.75
N CYS A 28 16.43 -0.51 -18.61
CA CYS A 28 15.36 -1.51 -18.48
C CYS A 28 15.58 -2.41 -17.25
N PHE A 29 16.79 -2.93 -17.07
CA PHE A 29 17.10 -3.87 -15.99
C PHE A 29 17.04 -3.22 -14.61
N GLU A 30 17.48 -1.95 -14.48
CA GLU A 30 17.28 -1.15 -13.27
C GLU A 30 15.81 -1.05 -12.85
N ARG A 31 14.88 -1.14 -13.81
CA ARG A 31 13.43 -1.07 -13.62
C ARG A 31 12.76 -2.44 -13.56
N ASN A 32 13.56 -3.49 -13.47
CA ASN A 32 13.14 -4.89 -13.51
C ASN A 32 12.33 -5.24 -14.79
N ILE A 33 12.69 -4.65 -15.93
CA ILE A 33 12.10 -4.94 -17.24
C ILE A 33 13.03 -5.91 -17.97
N TYR A 34 12.72 -7.21 -17.90
CA TYR A 34 13.55 -8.27 -18.51
C TYR A 34 12.86 -8.96 -19.70
N ASP A 35 11.56 -8.75 -19.88
CA ASP A 35 10.81 -9.40 -20.95
C ASP A 35 11.22 -8.81 -22.32
N PRO A 36 11.71 -9.63 -23.27
CA PRO A 36 12.17 -9.12 -24.55
C PRO A 36 11.07 -8.43 -25.37
N ARG A 37 9.78 -8.72 -25.16
CA ARG A 37 8.68 -8.05 -25.87
C ARG A 37 8.49 -6.64 -25.33
N GLU A 38 8.58 -6.46 -24.01
CA GLU A 38 8.53 -5.13 -23.38
C GLU A 38 9.71 -4.27 -23.82
N ILE A 39 10.92 -4.83 -23.79
CA ILE A 39 12.12 -4.14 -24.26
C ILE A 39 12.01 -3.80 -25.75
N THR A 40 11.46 -4.70 -26.59
CA THR A 40 11.20 -4.39 -28.01
C THR A 40 10.21 -3.23 -28.17
N ALA A 41 9.19 -3.11 -27.31
CA ALA A 41 8.26 -1.99 -27.35
C ALA A 41 8.95 -0.66 -26.98
N ILE A 42 9.84 -0.66 -25.99
CA ILE A 42 10.68 0.49 -25.62
C ILE A 42 11.59 0.87 -26.78
N ALA A 43 12.32 -0.10 -27.34
CA ALA A 43 13.25 0.12 -28.45
C ALA A 43 12.55 0.74 -29.67
N ARG A 44 11.34 0.24 -29.99
CA ARG A 44 10.50 0.81 -31.04
C ARG A 44 10.09 2.24 -30.71
N GLY A 45 9.62 2.51 -29.50
CA GLY A 45 9.24 3.86 -29.08
C GLY A 45 10.39 4.85 -29.17
N LEU A 46 11.57 4.51 -28.63
CA LEU A 46 12.77 5.34 -28.74
C LEU A 46 13.13 5.65 -30.20
N HIS A 47 12.99 4.67 -31.09
CA HIS A 47 13.20 4.87 -32.52
C HIS A 47 12.16 5.82 -33.13
N GLU A 48 10.87 5.61 -32.87
CA GLU A 48 9.76 6.44 -33.39
C GLU A 48 9.86 7.90 -32.95
N TYR A 49 10.29 8.14 -31.71
CA TYR A 49 10.53 9.50 -31.18
C TYR A 49 11.92 10.06 -31.53
N ALA A 50 12.72 9.34 -32.33
CA ALA A 50 14.07 9.73 -32.73
C ALA A 50 14.99 10.09 -31.54
N VAL A 51 14.85 9.37 -30.44
CA VAL A 51 15.63 9.59 -29.21
C VAL A 51 17.01 8.97 -29.37
N GLY A 52 18.00 9.82 -29.67
CA GLY A 52 19.39 9.41 -29.97
C GLY A 52 20.43 9.87 -28.96
N ASN A 53 20.06 10.20 -27.73
CA ASN A 53 21.03 10.61 -26.69
C ASN A 53 20.57 10.19 -25.29
N LEU A 54 21.51 10.13 -24.34
CA LEU A 54 21.27 9.68 -22.97
C LEU A 54 20.17 10.50 -22.28
N SER A 55 20.25 11.83 -22.34
CA SER A 55 19.27 12.73 -21.71
C SER A 55 17.84 12.48 -22.23
N GLY A 56 17.69 12.33 -23.55
CA GLY A 56 16.41 12.01 -24.16
C GLY A 56 15.89 10.63 -23.78
N MET A 57 16.77 9.63 -23.65
CA MET A 57 16.39 8.30 -23.18
C MET A 57 15.90 8.37 -21.73
N GLU A 58 16.64 9.00 -20.82
CA GLU A 58 16.21 9.17 -19.43
C GLU A 58 14.86 9.88 -19.32
N GLN A 59 14.65 10.92 -20.13
CA GLN A 59 13.37 11.62 -20.18
C GLN A 59 12.25 10.73 -20.73
N TYR A 60 12.50 9.95 -21.77
CA TYR A 60 11.54 9.00 -22.32
C TYR A 60 11.15 7.96 -21.26
N PHE A 61 12.12 7.37 -20.58
CA PHE A 61 11.87 6.40 -19.52
C PHE A 61 11.02 7.02 -18.40
N ARG A 62 11.38 8.22 -17.93
CA ARG A 62 10.65 8.92 -16.87
C ARG A 62 9.21 9.27 -17.25
N SER A 63 8.99 9.68 -18.49
CA SER A 63 7.70 10.22 -18.95
C SER A 63 6.78 9.20 -19.61
N VAL A 64 7.31 8.05 -20.02
CA VAL A 64 6.58 7.02 -20.77
C VAL A 64 6.70 5.67 -20.08
N VAL A 65 7.91 5.13 -19.92
CA VAL A 65 8.14 3.76 -19.41
C VAL A 65 7.78 3.64 -17.92
N ASP A 66 8.10 4.66 -17.13
CA ASP A 66 7.86 4.71 -15.69
C ASP A 66 6.40 5.04 -15.35
N LYS A 67 5.60 5.46 -16.34
CA LYS A 67 4.17 5.73 -16.10
C LYS A 67 3.40 4.42 -15.95
N PRO A 68 2.46 4.37 -14.98
CA PRO A 68 1.62 3.19 -14.80
C PRO A 68 0.84 2.91 -16.08
N GLY A 69 0.94 1.67 -16.55
CA GLY A 69 0.19 1.17 -17.68
C GLY A 69 0.74 1.41 -19.09
N HIS A 70 2.02 1.81 -19.24
CA HIS A 70 2.67 1.85 -20.55
C HIS A 70 2.77 0.45 -21.20
N PHE A 71 3.10 -0.59 -20.42
CA PHE A 71 3.10 -1.97 -20.90
C PHE A 71 1.76 -2.67 -20.67
N PRO A 72 1.25 -3.40 -21.68
CA PRO A 72 0.08 -4.26 -21.53
C PRO A 72 0.25 -5.28 -20.41
N SER A 73 1.46 -5.83 -20.23
CA SER A 73 1.77 -6.79 -19.16
C SER A 73 1.63 -6.13 -17.78
N ARG A 74 2.14 -4.91 -17.58
CA ARG A 74 1.95 -4.16 -16.32
C ARG A 74 0.50 -3.71 -16.09
N LYS A 75 -0.26 -3.37 -17.14
CA LYS A 75 -1.70 -3.12 -17.01
C LYS A 75 -2.45 -4.39 -16.60
N HIS A 76 -2.09 -5.53 -17.20
CA HIS A 76 -2.69 -6.81 -16.89
C HIS A 76 -2.33 -7.27 -15.48
N GLU A 77 -1.06 -7.17 -15.09
CA GLU A 77 -0.57 -7.44 -13.74
C GLU A 77 -1.28 -6.58 -12.70
N PHE A 78 -1.36 -5.27 -12.92
CA PHE A 78 -2.12 -4.39 -12.03
C PHE A 78 -3.61 -4.76 -11.95
N ALA A 79 -4.23 -5.13 -13.07
CA ALA A 79 -5.62 -5.58 -13.06
C ALA A 79 -5.79 -6.91 -12.30
N LEU A 80 -4.85 -7.85 -12.43
CA LEU A 80 -4.84 -9.10 -11.67
C LEU A 80 -4.63 -8.85 -10.17
N GLU A 81 -3.65 -8.03 -9.79
CA GLU A 81 -3.40 -7.59 -8.41
C GLU A 81 -4.69 -7.02 -7.79
N MET A 82 -5.38 -6.17 -8.53
CA MET A 82 -6.60 -5.52 -8.06
C MET A 82 -7.79 -6.48 -7.97
N MET A 83 -7.92 -7.42 -8.90
CA MET A 83 -8.93 -8.49 -8.85
C MET A 83 -8.67 -9.44 -7.67
N GLU A 84 -7.42 -9.83 -7.45
CA GLU A 84 -7.01 -10.66 -6.33
C GLU A 84 -7.32 -9.97 -5.00
N PHE A 85 -6.93 -8.71 -4.87
CA PHE A 85 -7.23 -7.92 -3.68
C PHE A 85 -8.74 -7.81 -3.42
N GLY A 86 -9.53 -7.52 -4.45
CA GLY A 86 -10.99 -7.44 -4.33
C GLY A 86 -11.61 -8.79 -3.95
N SER A 87 -11.17 -9.88 -4.57
CA SER A 87 -11.62 -11.25 -4.27
C SER A 87 -11.26 -11.66 -2.84
N TYR A 88 -10.08 -11.30 -2.36
CA TYR A 88 -9.61 -11.63 -1.02
C TYR A 88 -10.34 -10.84 0.06
N THR A 89 -10.52 -9.53 -0.15
CA THR A 89 -11.12 -8.63 0.84
C THR A 89 -12.65 -8.57 0.79
N GLY A 90 -13.25 -9.01 -0.31
CA GLY A 90 -14.67 -8.80 -0.61
C GLY A 90 -15.01 -7.37 -1.06
N ILE A 91 -14.01 -6.51 -1.26
CA ILE A 91 -14.19 -5.15 -1.75
C ILE A 91 -14.38 -5.19 -3.28
N ASP A 92 -15.50 -4.66 -3.77
CA ASP A 92 -15.69 -4.49 -5.20
C ASP A 92 -14.69 -3.47 -5.78
N MET A 93 -13.85 -3.87 -6.73
CA MET A 93 -12.84 -3.00 -7.34
C MET A 93 -13.25 -2.43 -8.71
N GLN A 94 -14.51 -2.56 -9.12
CA GLN A 94 -14.98 -2.05 -10.42
C GLN A 94 -15.05 -0.52 -10.48
N ALA A 95 -15.32 0.14 -9.35
CA ALA A 95 -15.44 1.59 -9.28
C ALA A 95 -14.10 2.31 -9.53
N GLU A 96 -14.09 3.29 -10.44
CA GLU A 96 -12.88 4.03 -10.82
C GLU A 96 -12.16 4.69 -9.64
N ALA A 97 -12.93 5.23 -8.68
CA ALA A 97 -12.37 5.83 -7.47
C ALA A 97 -11.52 4.83 -6.67
N ARG A 98 -11.96 3.57 -6.54
CA ARG A 98 -11.22 2.53 -5.82
C ARG A 98 -9.97 2.10 -6.59
N ARG A 99 -10.05 2.04 -7.92
CA ARG A 99 -8.88 1.80 -8.78
C ARG A 99 -7.80 2.85 -8.58
N LYS A 100 -8.19 4.14 -8.58
CA LYS A 100 -7.26 5.26 -8.32
C LYS A 100 -6.65 5.19 -6.92
N THR A 101 -7.44 4.82 -5.91
CA THR A 101 -6.92 4.62 -4.56
C THR A 101 -5.89 3.50 -4.50
N TYR A 102 -6.13 2.38 -5.18
CA TYR A 102 -5.17 1.27 -5.27
C TYR A 102 -3.91 1.68 -6.04
N GLU A 103 -4.07 2.42 -7.14
CA GLU A 103 -2.97 3.00 -7.95
C GLU A 103 -2.07 3.91 -7.10
N LYS A 104 -2.68 4.77 -6.28
CA LYS A 104 -1.96 5.61 -5.32
C LYS A 104 -1.10 4.77 -4.37
N TRP A 105 -1.65 3.72 -3.76
CA TRP A 105 -0.88 2.87 -2.85
C TRP A 105 0.29 2.19 -3.55
N ARG A 106 0.05 1.66 -4.76
CA ARG A 106 1.03 0.89 -5.52
C ARG A 106 2.18 1.74 -6.06
N TYR A 107 1.87 2.91 -6.63
CA TYR A 107 2.83 3.68 -7.43
C TYR A 107 3.24 4.99 -6.78
N GLU A 108 2.34 5.70 -6.10
CA GLU A 108 2.71 6.94 -5.40
C GLU A 108 3.37 6.62 -4.07
N TRP A 109 2.78 5.72 -3.28
CA TRP A 109 3.32 5.32 -1.97
C TRP A 109 4.32 4.16 -2.06
N ARG A 110 4.49 3.60 -3.25
CA ARG A 110 5.50 2.55 -3.56
C ARG A 110 5.35 1.28 -2.72
N PHE A 111 4.14 0.98 -2.24
CA PHE A 111 3.88 -0.32 -1.63
C PHE A 111 3.87 -1.43 -2.69
N SER A 112 4.41 -2.59 -2.33
CA SER A 112 4.23 -3.81 -3.13
C SER A 112 2.79 -4.32 -3.04
N HIS A 113 2.39 -5.16 -4.00
CA HIS A 113 1.11 -5.86 -3.92
C HIS A 113 0.96 -6.63 -2.60
N GLU A 114 2.00 -7.35 -2.18
CA GLU A 114 2.03 -8.11 -0.93
C GLU A 114 1.77 -7.24 0.31
N MET A 115 2.33 -6.02 0.34
CA MET A 115 2.07 -5.07 1.42
C MET A 115 0.61 -4.64 1.46
N ILE A 116 0.02 -4.35 0.29
CA ILE A 116 -1.40 -3.98 0.18
C ILE A 116 -2.29 -5.15 0.60
N MET A 117 -1.95 -6.38 0.19
CA MET A 117 -2.63 -7.61 0.63
C MET A 117 -2.56 -7.79 2.14
N LYS A 118 -1.40 -7.52 2.75
CA LYS A 118 -1.23 -7.61 4.21
C LYS A 118 -2.12 -6.60 4.96
N ALA A 119 -2.25 -5.38 4.43
CA ALA A 119 -3.17 -4.40 5.00
C ALA A 119 -4.64 -4.84 4.85
N GLY A 120 -4.99 -5.47 3.72
CA GLY A 120 -6.28 -6.11 3.48
C GLY A 120 -6.57 -7.23 4.48
N GLU A 121 -5.60 -8.12 4.73
CA GLU A 121 -5.69 -9.19 5.74
C GLU A 121 -6.00 -8.61 7.13
N ILE A 122 -5.27 -7.57 7.54
CA ILE A 122 -5.47 -6.92 8.84
C ILE A 122 -6.87 -6.34 8.96
N MET A 123 -7.40 -5.75 7.87
CA MET A 123 -8.76 -5.24 7.83
C MET A 123 -9.77 -6.39 8.06
N CYS A 124 -9.68 -7.47 7.28
CA CYS A 124 -10.57 -8.63 7.39
C CYS A 124 -10.51 -9.30 8.78
N GLN A 125 -9.33 -9.33 9.42
CA GLN A 125 -9.17 -9.86 10.78
C GLN A 125 -9.81 -8.97 11.86
N ARG A 126 -9.86 -7.65 11.64
CA ARG A 126 -10.26 -6.69 12.68
C ARG A 126 -11.70 -6.20 12.55
N THR A 127 -12.28 -6.25 11.35
CA THR A 127 -13.64 -5.76 11.10
C THR A 127 -14.35 -6.57 10.02
N LYS A 128 -15.65 -6.81 10.22
CA LYS A 128 -16.52 -7.45 9.23
C LYS A 128 -17.06 -6.46 8.18
N SER A 129 -16.95 -5.15 8.44
CA SER A 129 -17.48 -4.08 7.58
C SER A 129 -16.38 -3.09 7.17
N GLY A 130 -15.14 -3.55 7.07
CA GLY A 130 -14.03 -2.72 6.61
C GLY A 130 -14.11 -2.48 5.10
N GLY A 131 -13.61 -1.33 4.68
CA GLY A 131 -13.51 -0.91 3.29
C GLY A 131 -12.13 -0.37 2.95
N MET A 132 -12.02 0.28 1.79
CA MET A 132 -10.78 0.88 1.30
C MET A 132 -10.18 1.87 2.31
N GLU A 133 -11.01 2.61 3.04
CA GLU A 133 -10.59 3.61 4.03
C GLU A 133 -9.91 2.98 5.25
N TYR A 134 -10.25 1.74 5.59
CA TYR A 134 -9.56 1.02 6.66
C TYR A 134 -8.14 0.63 6.21
N VAL A 135 -8.05 0.04 5.01
CA VAL A 135 -6.78 -0.38 4.41
C VAL A 135 -5.86 0.83 4.23
N GLU A 136 -6.41 1.96 3.75
CA GLU A 136 -5.66 3.20 3.60
C GLU A 136 -5.05 3.68 4.91
N ARG A 137 -5.79 3.63 6.03
CA ARG A 137 -5.27 4.05 7.34
C ARG A 137 -4.12 3.16 7.82
N VAL A 138 -4.20 1.86 7.54
CA VAL A 138 -3.10 0.92 7.85
C VAL A 138 -1.86 1.27 7.03
N LEU A 139 -2.02 1.42 5.72
CA LEU A 139 -0.92 1.77 4.80
C LEU A 139 -0.32 3.14 5.12
N ALA A 140 -1.15 4.16 5.42
CA ALA A 140 -0.69 5.48 5.81
C ALA A 140 0.09 5.46 7.13
N ASN A 141 -0.30 4.60 8.07
CA ASN A 141 0.46 4.41 9.31
C ASN A 141 1.84 3.79 9.05
N TRP A 142 1.93 2.80 8.17
CA TRP A 142 3.20 2.20 7.76
C TRP A 142 4.09 3.20 7.01
N LEU A 143 3.51 3.98 6.10
CA LEU A 143 4.22 5.03 5.38
C LEU A 143 4.82 6.06 6.34
N ALA A 144 4.05 6.51 7.34
CA ALA A 144 4.52 7.43 8.38
C ALA A 144 5.64 6.86 9.27
N LYS A 145 5.70 5.53 9.40
CA LYS A 145 6.75 4.80 10.14
C LYS A 145 7.93 4.39 9.28
N GLY A 146 7.89 4.62 7.96
CA GLY A 146 8.90 4.13 7.02
C GLY A 146 8.91 2.61 6.84
N ILE A 147 7.82 1.92 7.20
CA ILE A 147 7.68 0.47 7.04
C ILE A 147 7.40 0.16 5.57
N SER A 148 8.24 -0.68 4.96
CA SER A 148 8.13 -1.01 3.53
C SER A 148 8.12 -2.52 3.24
N THR A 149 8.35 -3.34 4.27
CA THR A 149 8.38 -4.81 4.13
C THR A 149 7.30 -5.50 4.95
N VAL A 150 6.87 -6.68 4.49
CA VAL A 150 5.83 -7.48 5.18
C VAL A 150 6.31 -7.90 6.57
N ALA A 151 7.59 -8.23 6.73
CA ALA A 151 8.18 -8.60 8.00
C ALA A 151 8.09 -7.47 9.04
N GLU A 152 8.41 -6.24 8.67
CA GLU A 152 8.27 -5.06 9.53
C GLU A 152 6.79 -4.79 9.87
N ALA A 153 5.90 -4.92 8.89
CA ALA A 153 4.46 -4.77 9.10
C ALA A 153 3.89 -5.79 10.10
N GLU A 154 4.37 -7.04 10.06
CA GLU A 154 4.01 -8.08 11.02
C GLU A 154 4.52 -7.77 12.43
N GLN A 155 5.75 -7.29 12.54
CA GLN A 155 6.33 -6.85 13.81
C GLN A 155 5.48 -5.73 14.42
N ASP A 156 5.19 -4.67 13.66
CA ASP A 156 4.35 -3.55 14.08
C ASP A 156 2.95 -4.01 14.54
N THR A 157 2.34 -4.91 13.77
CA THR A 157 1.04 -5.48 14.10
C THR A 157 1.07 -6.30 15.40
N SER A 158 2.15 -7.06 15.62
CA SER A 158 2.33 -7.86 16.83
C SER A 158 2.56 -6.98 18.08
N GLU A 159 3.34 -5.91 17.94
CA GLU A 159 3.60 -4.95 19.01
C GLU A 159 2.34 -4.19 19.40
N PHE A 160 1.54 -3.79 18.41
CA PHE A 160 0.25 -3.17 18.64
C PHE A 160 -0.69 -4.09 19.46
N LYS A 161 -0.76 -5.38 19.10
CA LYS A 161 -1.54 -6.38 19.87
C LYS A 161 -1.05 -6.50 21.31
N LYS A 162 0.27 -6.63 21.52
CA LYS A 162 0.88 -6.71 22.87
C LYS A 162 0.59 -5.46 23.70
N ARG A 163 0.68 -4.27 23.09
CA ARG A 163 0.39 -2.99 23.76
C ARG A 163 -1.07 -2.87 24.16
N SER A 164 -1.99 -3.28 23.27
CA SER A 164 -3.43 -3.30 23.55
C SER A 164 -3.79 -4.25 24.71
N GLN A 165 -3.22 -5.45 24.74
CA GLN A 165 -3.42 -6.41 25.84
C GLN A 165 -2.89 -5.87 27.17
N ARG A 166 -1.69 -5.25 27.17
CA ARG A 166 -1.13 -4.60 28.37
C ARG A 166 -2.01 -3.46 28.88
N ALA A 167 -2.55 -2.63 27.99
CA ALA A 167 -3.46 -1.55 28.36
C ALA A 167 -4.78 -2.07 28.97
N GLY A 168 -5.39 -3.09 28.35
CA GLY A 168 -6.60 -3.72 28.87
C GLY A 168 -6.40 -4.38 30.25
N SER A 169 -5.25 -5.03 30.46
CA SER A 169 -4.90 -5.62 31.76
C SER A 169 -4.72 -4.56 32.86
N ARG A 170 -4.11 -3.41 32.56
CA ARG A 170 -3.98 -2.29 33.51
C ARG A 170 -5.34 -1.68 33.87
N LEU A 171 -6.25 -1.54 32.90
CA LEU A 171 -7.61 -1.05 33.16
C LEU A 171 -8.38 -2.00 34.08
N ASN A 172 -8.22 -3.32 33.88
CA ASN A 172 -8.86 -4.33 34.70
C ASN A 172 -8.28 -4.38 36.14
N ILE A 173 -6.97 -4.14 36.30
CA ILE A 173 -6.33 -4.03 37.62
C ILE A 173 -6.85 -2.81 38.39
N LEU A 174 -6.96 -1.64 37.74
CA LEU A 174 -7.52 -0.42 38.36
C LEU A 174 -8.99 -0.59 38.79
N ASN A 175 -9.77 -1.34 37.99
CA ASN A 175 -11.16 -1.63 38.31
C ASN A 175 -11.28 -2.62 39.49
N ARG A 176 -10.40 -3.62 39.57
CA ARG A 176 -10.34 -4.55 40.71
C ARG A 176 -9.87 -3.89 42.01
N SER A 177 -8.92 -2.96 41.96
CA SER A 177 -8.51 -2.18 43.15
C SER A 177 -9.56 -1.18 43.64
N SER A 178 -10.59 -0.90 42.82
CA SER A 178 -11.73 -0.05 43.21
C SER A 178 -12.91 -0.85 43.76
N GLY A 179 -12.84 -2.19 43.71
CA GLY A 179 -13.89 -3.10 44.16
C GLY A 179 -13.91 -3.42 45.67
N ASP A 180 -12.99 -2.85 46.44
CA ASP A 180 -12.83 -3.12 47.88
C ASP A 180 -13.02 -1.83 48.73
N LYS A 181 -14.06 -1.05 48.40
CA LYS A 181 -14.68 -0.10 49.32
C LYS A 181 -16.12 -0.51 49.57
N ALA A 182 -16.29 -1.45 50.49
CA ALA A 182 -17.52 -1.56 51.25
C ALA A 182 -17.79 -0.22 51.96
N GLY A 183 -19.02 0.28 51.83
CA GLY A 183 -19.55 1.37 52.65
C GLY A 183 -19.06 2.78 52.33
N MET A 184 -19.57 3.38 51.25
CA MET A 184 -19.86 4.82 51.29
C MET A 184 -21.36 4.95 51.57
N GLU A 185 -21.70 4.97 52.87
CA GLU A 185 -22.96 5.56 53.28
C GLU A 185 -22.96 7.01 52.79
N ILE A 186 -23.97 7.37 52.00
CA ILE A 186 -24.23 8.76 51.66
C ILE A 186 -24.64 9.43 52.96
N PHE A 187 -23.68 10.03 53.67
CA PHE A 187 -23.97 10.84 54.85
C PHE A 187 -24.74 12.07 54.41
N VAL A 188 -26.05 12.05 54.65
CA VAL A 188 -26.91 13.22 54.54
C VAL A 188 -26.91 13.91 55.90
N ALA A 189 -26.32 15.10 55.98
CA ALA A 189 -26.28 15.86 57.22
C ALA A 189 -27.71 16.23 57.69
N PRO A 190 -28.04 16.09 59.00
CA PRO A 190 -29.41 16.25 59.50
C PRO A 190 -30.09 17.59 59.20
N HIS A 191 -29.33 18.67 58.94
CA HIS A 191 -29.89 20.00 58.66
C HIS A 191 -30.60 20.09 57.30
N VAL A 192 -30.26 19.21 56.33
CA VAL A 192 -30.84 19.24 54.98
C VAL A 192 -32.29 18.73 54.96
N LEU A 193 -32.67 17.90 55.94
CA LEU A 193 -34.04 17.36 56.07
C LEU A 193 -35.02 18.37 56.67
N GLU A 194 -34.53 19.37 57.40
CA GLU A 194 -35.36 20.36 58.11
C GLU A 194 -35.77 21.52 57.17
N GLU A 195 -34.91 21.86 56.20
CA GLU A 195 -35.22 22.85 55.15
C GLU A 195 -36.25 22.35 54.12
N LEU A 196 -36.36 21.03 53.93
CA LEU A 196 -37.33 20.45 52.98
C LEU A 196 -38.75 20.31 53.56
N LYS A 197 -38.90 20.31 54.89
CA LYS A 197 -40.22 20.23 55.55
C LYS A 197 -40.87 21.60 55.77
N THR A 198 -40.12 22.70 55.68
CA THR A 198 -40.61 24.06 55.90
C THR A 198 -40.99 24.80 54.62
N LYS A 199 -40.86 24.17 53.45
CA LYS A 199 -41.25 24.71 52.13
C LYS A 199 -42.32 23.89 51.40
N ALA A 200 -43.05 23.02 52.09
CA ALA A 200 -44.26 22.37 51.57
C ALA A 200 -45.51 23.10 52.03
#